data_AF-A0AAP8KSZ7-F1
#
_entry.id   AF-A0AAP8KSZ7-F1
#
_cell.length_a   1.000
_cell.length_b   1.000
_cell.length_c   1.000
_cell.angle_alpha   90.00
_cell.angle_beta   90.00
_cell.angle_gamma   90.00
#
_symmetry.space_group_name_H-M   'P 1'
#
loop_
_entity.id
_entity.type
_entity.pdbx_description
1 polymer ?
#
loop_
_entity_poly.entity_id
_entity_poly.type
_entity_poly.pdbx_seq_one_letter_code
_entity_poly.pdbx_strand_id
1 'polypeptide(L)'
;MILIFKGGDDDVTLQYSGCYKIDFKHSMGYVKEKSIKTFTHEQLPYFLHDIEIGEIEKEGLKLYTCKIIMPPMDLEIWCKDIKIER
;
A
#
# COMPACT_ATOMS: atom_id res chain seq x y z
N MET A 1 1.64 0.80 12.69
CA MET A 1 0.53 0.71 11.72
C MET A 1 0.62 -0.66 11.05
N ILE A 2 -0.51 -1.29 10.73
CA ILE A 2 -0.56 -2.60 10.06
C ILE A 2 -1.45 -2.49 8.83
N LEU A 3 -0.97 -2.97 7.69
CA LEU A 3 -1.76 -3.18 6.48
C LEU A 3 -1.85 -4.68 6.23
N ILE A 4 -3.07 -5.18 6.00
CA ILE A 4 -3.35 -6.59 5.75
C ILE A 4 -3.95 -6.71 4.36
N PHE A 5 -3.27 -7.42 3.48
CA PHE A 5 -3.71 -7.74 2.13
C PHE A 5 -4.26 -9.15 2.11
N LYS A 6 -5.57 -9.26 1.89
CA LYS A 6 -6.24 -10.55 1.85
C LYS A 6 -6.24 -11.11 0.44
N GLY A 7 -5.53 -12.21 0.23
CA GLY A 7 -5.39 -12.86 -1.07
C GLY A 7 -5.70 -14.34 -0.99
N GLY A 8 -6.96 -14.72 -1.24
CA GLY A 8 -7.39 -16.12 -1.40
C GLY A 8 -7.02 -17.03 -0.23
N ASP A 9 -5.83 -17.64 -0.31
CA ASP A 9 -5.31 -18.64 0.64
C ASP A 9 -4.20 -18.11 1.57
N ASP A 10 -3.51 -17.00 1.22
CA ASP A 10 -2.41 -16.42 2.03
C ASP A 10 -2.59 -14.89 2.22
N ASP A 11 -2.73 -14.46 3.47
CA ASP A 11 -2.80 -13.03 3.83
C ASP A 11 -1.39 -12.45 3.96
N VAL A 12 -1.08 -11.39 3.23
CA VAL A 12 0.19 -10.66 3.39
C VAL A 12 0.00 -9.52 4.39
N THR A 13 0.79 -9.53 5.47
CA THR A 13 0.76 -8.48 6.50
C THR A 13 2.02 -7.62 6.43
N LEU A 14 1.82 -6.30 6.27
CA LEU A 14 2.88 -5.30 6.37
C LEU A 14 2.73 -4.53 7.68
N GLN A 15 3.71 -4.66 8.56
CA GLN A 15 3.74 -3.97 9.84
C GLN A 15 4.80 -2.87 9.82
N TYR A 16 4.39 -1.64 10.11
CA TYR A 16 5.23 -0.45 10.11
C TYR A 16 5.35 0.12 11.52
N SER A 17 6.57 0.44 11.93
CA SER A 17 6.88 1.02 13.25
C SER A 17 7.60 2.36 13.11
N GLY A 18 7.30 3.29 14.03
CA GLY A 18 7.87 4.65 13.99
C GLY A 18 7.53 5.40 12.70
N CYS A 19 6.25 5.46 12.34
CA CYS A 19 5.79 6.13 11.12
C CYS A 19 5.80 7.66 11.27
N TYR A 20 6.35 8.36 10.28
CA TYR A 20 6.43 9.83 10.23
C TYR A 20 5.55 10.43 9.14
N LYS A 21 5.32 9.68 8.06
CA LYS A 21 4.49 10.11 6.93
C LYS A 21 3.61 8.95 6.50
N ILE A 22 2.33 9.24 6.26
CA ILE A 22 1.37 8.30 5.71
C ILE A 22 0.45 9.09 4.77
N ASP A 23 0.64 8.94 3.46
CA ASP A 23 -0.21 9.56 2.44
C ASP A 23 -1.06 8.49 1.76
N PHE A 24 -2.37 8.70 1.74
CA PHE A 24 -3.31 7.93 0.93
C PHE A 24 -3.83 8.83 -0.19
N LYS A 25 -3.63 8.44 -1.44
CA LYS A 25 -4.10 9.19 -2.61
C LYS A 25 -5.04 8.30 -3.40
N HIS A 26 -6.32 8.65 -3.38
CA HIS A 26 -7.32 7.96 -4.17
C HIS A 26 -7.74 8.82 -5.37
N SER A 27 -7.91 8.19 -6.54
CA SER A 27 -8.46 8.87 -7.70
C SER A 27 -9.91 9.30 -7.45
N MET A 28 -10.18 10.61 -7.53
CA MET A 28 -11.54 11.17 -7.38
C MET A 28 -12.44 10.87 -8.59
N GLY A 29 -11.84 10.57 -9.74
CA GLY A 29 -12.57 10.20 -10.96
C GLY A 29 -13.03 8.73 -10.97
N TYR A 30 -12.66 7.94 -9.97
CA TYR A 30 -13.02 6.53 -9.91
C TYR A 30 -14.48 6.33 -9.46
N VAL A 31 -15.29 5.74 -10.34
CA VAL A 31 -16.70 5.40 -10.07
C VAL A 31 -16.77 4.09 -9.27
N LYS A 32 -17.08 4.18 -7.98
CA LYS A 32 -17.11 3.04 -7.04
C LYS A 32 -18.24 2.04 -7.28
N GLU A 33 -19.27 2.43 -8.02
CA GLU A 33 -20.49 1.64 -8.24
C GLU A 33 -20.38 0.67 -9.44
N LYS A 34 -19.22 0.61 -10.10
CA LYS A 34 -19.03 -0.34 -11.22
C LYS A 34 -19.11 -1.78 -10.71
N SER A 35 -19.92 -2.59 -11.39
CA SER A 35 -20.06 -4.01 -11.07
C SER A 35 -18.73 -4.74 -11.17
N ILE A 36 -18.30 -5.39 -10.07
CA ILE A 36 -17.05 -6.15 -9.98
C ILE A 36 -16.95 -7.26 -11.06
N LYS A 37 -18.10 -7.77 -11.53
CA LYS A 37 -18.18 -8.80 -12.59
C LYS A 37 -17.58 -8.38 -13.92
N THR A 38 -17.33 -7.08 -14.14
CA THR A 38 -16.74 -6.57 -15.40
C THR A 38 -15.21 -6.46 -15.36
N PHE A 39 -14.58 -6.75 -14.21
CA PHE A 39 -13.13 -6.63 -14.03
C PHE A 39 -12.46 -8.01 -14.12
N THR A 40 -11.29 -8.08 -14.77
CA THR A 40 -10.38 -9.21 -14.56
C THR A 40 -9.75 -9.12 -13.16
N HIS A 41 -9.13 -10.21 -12.68
CA HIS A 41 -8.54 -10.24 -11.34
C HIS A 41 -7.50 -9.12 -11.12
N GLU A 42 -6.63 -8.87 -12.10
CA GLU A 42 -5.63 -7.79 -12.11
C GLU A 42 -6.24 -6.38 -12.27
N GLN A 43 -7.52 -6.29 -12.57
CA GLN A 43 -8.25 -5.03 -12.67
C GLN A 43 -9.13 -4.80 -11.44
N LEU A 44 -9.10 -5.71 -10.46
CA LEU A 44 -9.85 -5.55 -9.24
C LEU A 44 -9.35 -4.30 -8.48
N PRO A 45 -10.27 -3.44 -8.03
CA PRO A 45 -9.89 -2.27 -7.24
C PRO A 45 -9.16 -2.70 -5.98
N TYR A 46 -8.10 -1.95 -5.64
CA TYR A 46 -7.24 -2.20 -4.48
C TYR A 46 -6.49 -3.54 -4.52
N PHE A 47 -6.46 -4.20 -5.67
CA PHE A 47 -5.51 -5.28 -5.87
C PHE A 47 -4.10 -4.72 -5.68
N LEU A 48 -3.22 -5.49 -5.04
CA LEU A 48 -1.85 -5.08 -4.79
C LEU A 48 -1.06 -5.27 -6.09
N HIS A 49 -0.78 -4.19 -6.82
CA HIS A 49 -0.03 -4.28 -8.07
C HIS A 49 1.47 -4.28 -7.82
N ASP A 50 1.94 -3.33 -7.00
CA ASP A 50 3.36 -3.15 -6.75
C ASP A 50 3.64 -2.61 -5.34
N ILE A 51 4.78 -3.01 -4.79
CA ILE A 51 5.35 -2.50 -3.54
C ILE A 51 6.81 -2.12 -3.80
N GLU A 52 7.11 -0.83 -3.69
CA GLU A 52 8.47 -0.31 -3.76
C GLU A 52 8.94 0.06 -2.35
N ILE A 53 10.03 -0.58 -1.89
CA ILE A 53 10.70 -0.22 -0.64
C ILE A 53 11.99 0.50 -0.97
N GLY A 54 12.20 1.64 -0.33
CA GLY A 54 13.41 2.45 -0.44
C GLY A 54 13.82 3.02 0.91
N GLU A 55 14.86 3.83 0.90
CA GLU A 55 15.39 4.52 2.08
C GLU A 55 15.56 6.00 1.78
N ILE A 56 15.32 6.84 2.79
CA ILE A 56 15.56 8.28 2.73
C ILE A 56 16.22 8.76 4.02
N GLU A 57 16.96 9.86 3.93
CA GLU A 57 17.40 10.62 5.10
C GLU A 57 16.69 11.98 5.09
N LYS A 58 15.97 12.29 6.17
CA LYS A 58 15.26 13.56 6.32
C LYS A 58 15.42 14.08 7.73
N GLU A 59 15.85 15.33 7.88
CA GLU A 59 16.03 15.97 9.19
C GLU A 59 16.94 15.16 10.14
N GLY A 60 17.97 14.51 9.58
CA GLY A 60 18.90 13.63 10.32
C GLY A 60 18.32 12.25 10.69
N LEU A 61 17.09 11.94 10.26
CA LEU A 61 16.47 10.64 10.46
C LEU A 61 16.60 9.80 9.19
N LYS A 62 17.27 8.65 9.31
CA LYS A 62 17.17 7.57 8.32
C LYS A 62 15.82 6.86 8.48
N LEU A 63 15.10 6.70 7.39
CA LEU A 63 13.74 6.15 7.32
C LEU A 63 13.62 5.22 6.11
N TYR A 64 12.81 4.18 6.24
CA TYR A 64 12.29 3.41 5.11
C TYR A 64 11.12 4.15 4.48
N THR A 65 11.06 4.14 3.15
CA THR A 65 9.89 4.54 2.37
C THR A 65 9.25 3.30 1.77
N CYS A 66 7.94 3.15 1.93
CA CYS A 66 7.16 2.10 1.29
C CYS A 66 6.08 2.76 0.44
N LYS A 67 6.15 2.56 -0.87
CA LYS A 67 5.12 2.98 -1.82
C LYS A 67 4.35 1.77 -2.29
N ILE A 68 3.03 1.85 -2.26
CA ILE A 68 2.14 0.77 -2.68
C ILE A 68 1.20 1.30 -3.75
N ILE A 69 1.17 0.62 -4.89
CA ILE A 69 0.27 0.94 -6.00
C ILE A 69 -0.88 -0.07 -5.95
N MET A 70 -2.09 0.43 -5.69
CA MET A 70 -3.31 -0.37 -5.58
C MET A 70 -4.50 0.35 -6.23
N PRO A 71 -4.56 0.41 -7.58
CA PRO A 71 -5.52 1.23 -8.30
C PRO A 71 -6.95 0.97 -7.81
N PRO A 72 -7.75 2.01 -7.52
CA PRO A 72 -7.55 3.43 -7.87
C PRO A 72 -6.80 4.26 -6.79
N MET A 73 -6.07 3.62 -5.88
CA MET A 73 -5.40 4.25 -4.76
C MET A 73 -3.89 3.99 -4.77
N ASP A 74 -3.11 4.99 -4.36
CA ASP A 74 -1.68 4.86 -4.06
C ASP A 74 -1.42 5.21 -2.59
N LEU A 75 -0.49 4.50 -1.97
CA LEU A 75 -0.05 4.74 -0.60
C LEU A 75 1.44 5.08 -0.58
N GLU A 76 1.83 6.02 0.28
CA GLU A 76 3.22 6.27 0.60
C GLU A 76 3.40 6.37 2.12
N ILE A 77 4.27 5.54 2.67
CA ILE A 77 4.52 5.43 4.11
C ILE A 77 6.00 5.62 4.38
N TRP A 78 6.35 6.51 5.30
CA TRP A 78 7.73 6.67 5.78
C TRP A 78 7.81 6.24 7.24
N CYS A 79 8.74 5.35 7.56
CA CYS A 79 8.81 4.70 8.87
C CYS A 79 10.24 4.35 9.26
N LYS A 80 10.44 3.96 10.53
CA LYS A 80 11.74 3.52 11.04
C LYS A 80 12.02 2.06 10.75
N ASP A 81 10.98 1.25 10.68
CA ASP A 81 11.08 -0.19 10.49
C ASP A 81 9.82 -0.72 9.79
N ILE A 82 10.02 -1.74 8.95
CA ILE A 82 8.98 -2.44 8.21
C ILE A 82 9.20 -3.95 8.31
N LYS A 83 8.16 -4.67 8.70
CA LYS A 83 8.13 -6.14 8.76
C LYS A 83 7.09 -6.67 7.78
N ILE A 84 7.46 -7.71 7.03
CA ILE A 84 6.59 -8.39 6.08
C ILE A 84 6.36 -9.81 6.58
N GLU A 85 5.10 -10.20 6.76
CA GLU A 85 4.66 -11.53 7.16
C GLU A 85 3.71 -12.10 6.08
N ARG A 86 3.79 -13.41 5.87
CA ARG A 86 2.90 -14.19 4.99
C ARG A 86 2.21 -15.25 5.83
#